data_AF-A0AA95HCB4-F1
#
_entry.id   AF-A0AA95HCB4-F1
#
_cell.length_a   1.000
_cell.length_b   1.000
_cell.length_c   1.000
_cell.angle_alpha   90.00
_cell.angle_beta   90.00
_cell.angle_gamma   90.00
#
_symmetry.space_group_name_H-M   'P 1'
#
loop_
_entity.id
_entity.type
_entity.pdbx_description
1 polymer ?
#
loop_
_entity_poly.entity_id
_entity_poly.type
_entity_poly.pdbx_seq_one_letter_code
_entity_poly.pdbx_strand_id
1 'polypeptide(L)'
;MEKTQVELIRECLSGNRTVFRYAPDSYALQLLKDYIGNGMGIAALRRSPYAKLLTKPIVTEALALAGKGQLEPWHLEAVIAQYRDHKPLNFILTLDEWGTDDKDDRHWKQTCRTGYDLVLQLNFANDHHQHLKTLVGEDDVAPFSYHGHPVRKDGTLETLAWARIDLDFASNQALIEEIQSDWVKGVGDSYKNYLYGEDKMQQYREVLRPYAKVWDEAMLTAALCFIRRELGIRDVFYHSYDTGNRLKGIERYYHLGKPPRYLYTELPKKFCFVPTSEAPDFLKPVRYLHYLQRHGKAQWFKLPTQEQSHGKKAAA
;
A
#
# COMPACT_ATOMS: atom_id res chain seq x y z
N MET A 1 12.41 3.37 11.51
CA MET A 1 12.16 4.37 12.59
C MET A 1 12.64 3.87 13.95
N GLU A 2 12.77 4.76 14.94
CA GLU A 2 12.89 4.37 16.35
C GLU A 2 11.56 3.78 16.86
N LYS A 3 11.62 2.86 17.83
CA LYS A 3 10.42 2.19 18.35
C LYS A 3 9.37 3.16 18.91
N THR A 4 9.82 4.11 19.73
CA THR A 4 8.97 5.12 20.38
C THR A 4 8.19 5.96 19.38
N GLN A 5 8.75 6.20 18.19
CA GLN A 5 8.08 6.92 17.12
C GLN A 5 6.91 6.11 16.55
N VAL A 6 7.09 4.80 16.35
CA VAL A 6 6.04 3.92 15.84
C VAL A 6 4.92 3.77 16.88
N GLU A 7 5.27 3.57 18.15
CA GLU A 7 4.32 3.51 19.26
C GLU A 7 3.47 4.78 19.35
N LEU A 8 4.09 5.96 19.27
CA LEU A 8 3.37 7.24 19.29
C LEU A 8 2.35 7.37 18.14
N ILE A 9 2.72 6.98 16.92
CA ILE A 9 1.80 7.01 15.77
C ILE A 9 0.63 6.06 16.03
N ARG A 10 0.91 4.85 16.50
CA ARG A 10 -0.11 3.84 16.81
C ARG A 10 -1.06 4.34 17.90
N GLU A 11 -0.55 4.91 18.98
CA GLU A 11 -1.36 5.46 20.08
C GLU A 11 -2.29 6.58 19.57
N CYS A 12 -1.75 7.55 18.83
CA CYS A 12 -2.52 8.67 18.27
C CYS A 12 -3.66 8.23 17.33
N LEU A 13 -3.52 7.07 16.68
CA LEU A 13 -4.44 6.61 15.64
C LEU A 13 -5.23 5.35 16.05
N SER A 14 -4.99 4.79 17.25
CA SER A 14 -5.60 3.54 17.72
C SER A 14 -7.07 3.63 18.13
N GLY A 15 -7.64 4.83 18.25
CA GLY A 15 -8.96 5.04 18.85
C GLY A 15 -10.17 4.90 17.93
N ASN A 16 -10.00 4.93 16.60
CA ASN A 16 -11.13 4.94 15.66
C ASN A 16 -11.10 3.74 14.72
N ARG A 17 -12.26 3.08 14.56
CA ARG A 17 -12.46 2.09 13.50
C ARG A 17 -12.39 2.79 12.15
N THR A 18 -11.25 2.71 11.48
CA THR A 18 -11.05 3.31 10.16
C THR A 18 -11.62 2.41 9.08
N VAL A 19 -12.83 2.74 8.61
CA VAL A 19 -13.46 2.04 7.48
C VAL A 19 -12.87 2.55 6.18
N PHE A 20 -12.25 1.65 5.42
CA PHE A 20 -11.74 1.91 4.08
C PHE A 20 -12.61 1.20 3.05
N ARG A 21 -13.13 1.95 2.08
CA ARG A 21 -13.94 1.40 0.99
C ARG A 21 -13.16 1.47 -0.30
N TYR A 22 -13.04 0.34 -0.98
CA TYR A 22 -12.34 0.26 -2.26
C TYR A 22 -13.26 -0.29 -3.34
N ALA A 23 -13.18 0.33 -4.50
CA ALA A 23 -13.73 -0.21 -5.73
C ALA A 23 -12.64 -0.24 -6.81
N PRO A 24 -12.69 -1.17 -7.78
CA PRO A 24 -11.70 -1.25 -8.86
C PRO A 24 -11.45 0.11 -9.52
N ASP A 25 -10.19 0.40 -9.82
CA ASP A 25 -9.74 1.67 -10.41
C ASP A 25 -9.98 2.96 -9.58
N SER A 26 -10.63 2.90 -8.41
CA SER A 26 -10.86 4.09 -7.56
C SER A 26 -9.57 4.74 -7.04
N TYR A 27 -8.45 3.99 -7.03
CA TYR A 27 -7.12 4.54 -6.76
C TYR A 27 -6.78 5.72 -7.67
N ALA A 28 -7.26 5.70 -8.92
CA ALA A 28 -6.97 6.74 -9.89
C ALA A 28 -7.55 8.09 -9.46
N LEU A 29 -8.76 8.09 -8.90
CA LEU A 29 -9.38 9.31 -8.37
C LEU A 29 -8.64 9.84 -7.14
N GLN A 30 -8.16 8.95 -6.26
CA GLN A 30 -7.39 9.36 -5.08
C GLN A 30 -6.05 9.99 -5.47
N LEU A 31 -5.31 9.35 -6.38
CA LEU A 31 -4.05 9.87 -6.90
C LEU A 31 -4.23 11.23 -7.57
N LEU A 32 -5.27 11.38 -8.39
CA LEU A 32 -5.58 12.65 -9.03
C LEU A 32 -5.96 13.72 -8.00
N LYS A 33 -6.78 13.37 -7.00
CA LYS A 33 -7.16 14.31 -5.93
C LYS A 33 -5.94 14.85 -5.19
N ASP A 34 -5.00 13.98 -4.85
CA ASP A 34 -3.76 14.37 -4.17
C ASP A 34 -2.85 15.21 -5.10
N TYR A 35 -2.86 14.93 -6.41
CA TYR A 35 -2.01 15.62 -7.37
C TYR A 35 -2.56 16.97 -7.84
N ILE A 36 -3.87 17.17 -7.96
CA ILE A 36 -4.43 18.42 -8.50
C ILE A 36 -4.48 19.57 -7.48
N GLY A 37 -4.33 19.29 -6.19
CA GLY A 37 -4.52 20.29 -5.13
C GLY A 37 -5.93 20.88 -5.17
N ASN A 38 -6.05 22.22 -5.23
CA ASN A 38 -7.34 22.90 -5.37
C ASN A 38 -7.92 22.81 -6.80
N GLY A 39 -7.17 22.25 -7.74
CA GLY A 39 -7.60 21.92 -9.09
C GLY A 39 -6.53 22.22 -10.14
N MET A 40 -6.66 21.57 -11.30
CA MET A 40 -5.71 21.65 -12.40
C MET A 40 -6.42 21.68 -13.74
N GLY A 41 -6.00 22.59 -14.63
CA GLY A 41 -6.49 22.63 -16.00
C GLY A 41 -6.27 21.29 -16.72
N ILE A 42 -7.30 20.76 -17.38
CA ILE A 42 -7.26 19.41 -17.99
C ILE A 42 -6.11 19.28 -19.02
N ALA A 43 -5.81 20.36 -19.75
CA ALA A 43 -4.69 20.39 -20.69
C ALA A 43 -3.31 20.22 -20.00
N ALA A 44 -3.14 20.79 -18.81
CA ALA A 44 -1.92 20.59 -18.01
C ALA A 44 -1.87 19.17 -17.44
N LEU A 45 -3.01 18.65 -16.97
CA LEU A 45 -3.10 17.30 -16.43
C LEU A 45 -2.78 16.23 -17.49
N ARG A 46 -3.17 16.43 -18.75
CA ARG A 46 -2.80 15.57 -19.89
C ARG A 46 -1.30 15.53 -20.20
N ARG A 47 -0.53 16.52 -19.73
CA ARG A 47 0.94 16.56 -19.85
C ARG A 47 1.64 16.13 -18.55
N SER A 48 0.88 15.76 -17.52
CA SER A 48 1.42 15.37 -16.23
C SER A 48 1.82 13.89 -16.19
N PRO A 49 2.58 13.46 -15.15
CA PRO A 49 2.86 12.05 -14.91
C PRO A 49 1.60 11.18 -14.71
N TYR A 50 0.45 11.79 -14.39
CA TYR A 50 -0.83 11.11 -14.17
C TYR A 50 -1.72 11.06 -15.43
N ALA A 51 -1.24 11.51 -16.59
CA ALA A 51 -2.02 11.56 -17.83
C ALA A 51 -2.67 10.22 -18.21
N LYS A 52 -2.00 9.09 -17.91
CA LYS A 52 -2.53 7.74 -18.18
C LYS A 52 -3.75 7.37 -17.33
N LEU A 53 -4.01 8.06 -16.23
CA LEU A 53 -5.22 7.84 -15.44
C LEU A 53 -6.45 8.45 -16.12
N LEU A 54 -6.29 9.42 -17.01
CA LEU A 54 -7.39 10.15 -17.65
C LEU A 54 -8.21 9.30 -18.62
N THR A 55 -7.72 8.10 -18.98
CA THR A 55 -8.43 7.15 -19.83
C THR A 55 -9.22 6.11 -19.03
N LYS A 56 -9.10 6.12 -17.70
CA LYS A 56 -9.84 5.21 -16.83
C LYS A 56 -11.33 5.59 -16.85
N PRO A 57 -12.26 4.63 -17.01
CA PRO A 57 -13.69 4.93 -17.10
C PRO A 57 -14.19 5.85 -15.99
N ILE A 58 -13.82 5.53 -14.74
CA ILE A 58 -14.19 6.32 -13.56
C ILE A 58 -13.62 7.75 -13.57
N VAL A 59 -12.46 7.97 -14.20
CA VAL A 59 -11.88 9.30 -14.37
C VAL A 59 -12.54 10.05 -15.52
N THR A 60 -12.91 9.36 -16.59
CA THR A 60 -13.64 9.94 -17.73
C THR A 60 -14.99 10.51 -17.28
N GLU A 61 -15.68 9.84 -16.35
CA GLU A 61 -16.90 10.36 -15.72
C GLU A 61 -16.63 11.68 -14.97
N ALA A 62 -15.54 11.77 -14.20
CA ALA A 62 -15.18 12.99 -13.49
C ALA A 62 -14.79 14.12 -14.45
N LEU A 63 -14.11 13.79 -15.55
CA LEU A 63 -13.78 14.74 -16.61
C LEU A 63 -15.03 15.25 -17.34
N ALA A 64 -16.06 14.41 -17.50
CA ALA A 64 -17.33 14.83 -18.10
C ALA A 64 -18.04 15.89 -17.24
N LEU A 65 -17.98 15.77 -15.91
CA LEU A 65 -18.48 16.79 -14.99
C LEU A 65 -17.69 18.11 -15.11
N ALA A 66 -16.36 18.03 -15.29
CA ALA A 66 -15.48 19.19 -15.41
C ALA A 66 -15.52 19.89 -16.79
N GLY A 67 -16.03 19.22 -17.82
CA GLY A 67 -16.07 19.74 -19.19
C GLY A 67 -14.67 20.01 -19.76
N LYS A 68 -14.48 21.21 -20.36
CA LYS A 68 -13.18 21.65 -20.93
C LYS A 68 -12.33 22.48 -19.96
N GLY A 69 -12.81 22.67 -18.73
CA GLY A 69 -12.21 23.59 -17.77
C GLY A 69 -11.13 22.95 -16.92
N GLN A 70 -11.31 23.07 -15.62
CA GLN A 70 -10.39 22.62 -14.58
C GLN A 70 -10.98 21.38 -13.91
N LEU A 71 -10.15 20.34 -13.73
CA LEU A 71 -10.50 19.25 -12.84
C LEU A 71 -10.25 19.72 -11.40
N GLU A 72 -11.28 19.69 -10.58
CA GLU A 72 -11.25 20.10 -9.17
C GLU A 72 -11.63 18.91 -8.26
N PRO A 73 -11.22 18.92 -6.98
CA PRO A 73 -11.48 17.82 -6.05
C PRO A 73 -12.94 17.37 -5.98
N TRP A 74 -13.90 18.30 -6.01
CA TRP A 74 -15.31 17.96 -5.90
C TRP A 74 -15.83 17.12 -7.09
N HIS A 75 -15.26 17.27 -8.30
CA HIS A 75 -15.63 16.43 -9.44
C HIS A 75 -15.26 14.97 -9.18
N LEU A 76 -14.09 14.74 -8.58
CA LEU A 76 -13.61 13.40 -8.20
C LEU A 76 -14.46 12.84 -7.07
N GLU A 77 -14.79 13.67 -6.07
CA GLU A 77 -15.63 13.28 -4.93
C GLU A 77 -17.05 12.91 -5.34
N ALA A 78 -17.65 13.66 -6.28
CA ALA A 78 -18.97 13.37 -6.83
C ALA A 78 -19.01 11.98 -7.48
N VAL A 79 -18.01 11.65 -8.29
CA VAL A 79 -17.92 10.31 -8.91
C VAL A 79 -17.63 9.23 -7.87
N ILE A 80 -16.73 9.46 -6.90
CA ILE A 80 -16.50 8.51 -5.80
C ILE A 80 -17.81 8.22 -5.05
N ALA A 81 -18.62 9.26 -4.79
CA ALA A 81 -19.89 9.11 -4.08
C ALA A 81 -20.87 8.22 -4.87
N GLN A 82 -20.98 8.40 -6.19
CA GLN A 82 -21.83 7.57 -7.05
C GLN A 82 -21.26 6.16 -7.24
N TYR A 83 -19.94 6.01 -7.29
CA TYR A 83 -19.30 4.70 -7.42
C TYR A 83 -19.41 3.87 -6.14
N ARG A 84 -19.68 4.49 -4.98
CA ARG A 84 -20.05 3.77 -3.75
C ARG A 84 -21.39 3.04 -3.86
N ASP A 85 -22.22 3.38 -4.83
CA ASP A 85 -23.44 2.63 -5.15
C ASP A 85 -23.13 1.34 -5.95
N HIS A 86 -21.91 1.20 -6.48
CA HIS A 86 -21.42 0.02 -7.19
C HIS A 86 -20.65 -0.94 -6.27
N LYS A 87 -21.35 -1.46 -5.25
CA LYS A 87 -20.89 -2.53 -4.31
C LYS A 87 -19.38 -2.49 -3.98
N PRO A 88 -18.87 -1.41 -3.35
CA PRO A 88 -17.48 -1.36 -2.93
C PRO A 88 -17.20 -2.45 -1.89
N LEU A 89 -15.97 -2.95 -1.88
CA LEU A 89 -15.50 -3.81 -0.82
C LEU A 89 -15.16 -2.96 0.41
N ASN A 90 -15.56 -3.46 1.58
CA ASN A 90 -15.33 -2.79 2.84
C ASN A 90 -14.15 -3.45 3.55
N PHE A 91 -13.28 -2.62 4.08
CA PHE A 91 -12.10 -3.01 4.84
C PHE A 91 -12.00 -2.21 6.12
N ILE A 92 -11.31 -2.77 7.10
CA ILE A 92 -10.95 -2.07 8.33
C ILE A 92 -9.43 -1.92 8.35
N LEU A 93 -8.96 -0.68 8.47
CA LEU A 93 -7.55 -0.39 8.62
C LEU A 93 -7.16 -0.44 10.09
N THR A 94 -6.05 -1.13 10.38
CA THR A 94 -5.41 -1.14 11.70
C THR A 94 -3.91 -0.91 11.54
N LEU A 95 -3.24 -0.56 12.64
CA LEU A 95 -1.80 -0.34 12.68
C LEU A 95 -1.12 -1.36 13.58
N ASP A 96 0.05 -1.80 13.13
CA ASP A 96 0.97 -2.64 13.88
C ASP A 96 2.41 -2.16 13.63
N GLU A 97 3.38 -2.89 14.15
CA GLU A 97 4.80 -2.60 13.97
C GLU A 97 5.58 -3.82 13.48
N TRP A 98 6.70 -3.56 12.82
CA TRP A 98 7.58 -4.62 12.38
C TRP A 98 9.03 -4.16 12.38
N GLY A 99 9.89 -4.82 13.16
CA GLY A 99 11.29 -4.44 13.23
C GLY A 99 12.04 -5.01 14.40
N THR A 100 13.21 -4.43 14.64
CA THR A 100 14.10 -4.78 15.74
C THR A 100 15.16 -3.68 15.94
N ASP A 101 15.53 -3.43 17.19
CA ASP A 101 16.70 -2.61 17.53
C ASP A 101 18.02 -3.39 17.42
N ASP A 102 17.95 -4.73 17.35
CA ASP A 102 19.12 -5.58 17.20
C ASP A 102 19.56 -5.68 15.73
N LYS A 103 20.79 -5.27 15.45
CA LYS A 103 21.41 -5.33 14.13
C LYS A 103 21.55 -6.77 13.63
N ASP A 104 21.78 -7.71 14.54
CA ASP A 104 21.96 -9.12 14.21
C ASP A 104 20.62 -9.74 13.83
N ASP A 105 19.51 -9.32 14.43
CA ASP A 105 18.15 -9.80 14.06
C ASP A 105 17.58 -9.15 12.81
N ARG A 106 18.13 -8.02 12.35
CA ARG A 106 17.60 -7.26 11.20
C ARG A 106 17.37 -8.12 9.96
N HIS A 107 18.25 -9.08 9.70
CA HIS A 107 18.13 -9.94 8.52
C HIS A 107 16.93 -10.90 8.59
N TRP A 108 16.53 -11.34 9.79
CA TRP A 108 15.31 -12.11 10.00
C TRP A 108 14.06 -11.24 9.86
N LYS A 109 14.16 -9.96 10.21
CA LYS A 109 13.08 -8.99 10.02
C LYS A 109 12.99 -8.47 8.58
N GLN A 110 13.99 -8.70 7.74
CA GLN A 110 13.99 -8.26 6.34
C GLN A 110 13.64 -6.76 6.21
N THR A 111 14.27 -5.91 7.01
CA THR A 111 14.15 -4.44 6.94
C THR A 111 15.41 -3.82 6.33
N CYS A 112 15.30 -2.66 5.68
CA CYS A 112 16.45 -2.02 5.03
C CYS A 112 17.46 -1.40 6.01
N ARG A 113 16.98 -0.92 7.16
CA ARG A 113 17.78 -0.44 8.28
C ARG A 113 17.27 -1.03 9.59
N THR A 114 18.14 -1.02 10.61
CA THR A 114 17.74 -1.36 11.99
C THR A 114 16.72 -0.34 12.49
N GLY A 115 15.81 -0.79 13.35
CA GLY A 115 14.63 -0.06 13.80
C GLY A 115 13.35 -0.73 13.31
N TYR A 116 12.29 0.07 13.25
CA TYR A 116 10.91 -0.38 13.02
C TYR A 116 10.25 0.28 11.82
N ASP A 117 9.50 -0.52 11.08
CA ASP A 117 8.50 -0.11 10.11
C ASP A 117 7.15 0.05 10.82
N LEU A 118 6.37 1.03 10.38
CA LEU A 118 4.95 1.08 10.68
C LEU A 118 4.22 0.12 9.73
N VAL A 119 3.37 -0.74 10.28
CA VAL A 119 2.58 -1.68 9.49
C VAL A 119 1.16 -1.17 9.37
N LEU A 120 0.69 -0.95 8.14
CA LEU A 120 -0.72 -0.75 7.85
C LEU A 120 -1.35 -2.08 7.45
N GLN A 121 -2.34 -2.54 8.20
CA GLN A 121 -3.07 -3.77 7.94
C GLN A 121 -4.41 -3.45 7.26
N LEU A 122 -4.67 -4.13 6.14
CA LEU A 122 -5.96 -4.13 5.44
C LEU A 122 -6.73 -5.38 5.87
N ASN A 123 -7.68 -5.20 6.78
CA ASN A 123 -8.46 -6.30 7.33
C ASN A 123 -9.82 -6.41 6.66
N PHE A 124 -10.36 -7.62 6.64
CA PHE A 124 -11.72 -7.87 6.21
C PHE A 124 -12.75 -7.14 7.09
N ALA A 125 -13.87 -6.76 6.49
CA ALA A 125 -15.05 -6.33 7.24
C ALA A 125 -15.95 -7.53 7.62
N ASN A 126 -17.02 -7.27 8.37
CA ASN A 126 -17.87 -8.31 8.97
C ASN A 126 -18.52 -9.27 7.96
N ASP A 127 -18.76 -8.81 6.73
CA ASP A 127 -19.38 -9.59 5.66
C ASP A 127 -18.54 -10.82 5.30
N HIS A 128 -17.22 -10.67 5.21
CA HIS A 128 -16.33 -11.80 4.99
C HIS A 128 -16.23 -12.73 6.21
N HIS A 129 -16.22 -12.16 7.42
CA HIS A 129 -16.07 -12.93 8.67
C HIS A 129 -17.15 -14.01 8.82
N GLN A 130 -18.39 -13.70 8.49
CA GLN A 130 -19.51 -14.65 8.58
C GLN A 130 -19.32 -15.84 7.63
N HIS A 131 -18.84 -15.61 6.41
CA HIS A 131 -18.56 -16.68 5.46
C HIS A 131 -17.37 -17.53 5.91
N LEU A 132 -16.31 -16.90 6.42
CA LEU A 132 -15.15 -17.63 6.94
C LEU A 132 -15.58 -18.58 8.07
N LYS A 133 -16.32 -18.08 9.05
CA LYS A 133 -16.84 -18.89 10.17
C LYS A 133 -17.71 -20.06 9.70
N THR A 134 -18.57 -19.83 8.72
CA THR A 134 -19.49 -20.85 8.20
C THR A 134 -18.77 -21.93 7.40
N LEU A 135 -17.76 -21.56 6.61
CA LEU A 135 -17.12 -22.45 5.64
C LEU A 135 -15.80 -23.06 6.15
N VAL A 136 -15.09 -22.38 7.04
CA VAL A 136 -13.74 -22.79 7.50
C VAL A 136 -13.74 -23.15 8.99
N GLY A 137 -14.58 -22.50 9.81
CA GLY A 137 -14.70 -22.76 11.25
C GLY A 137 -14.25 -21.57 12.12
N GLU A 138 -14.46 -21.66 13.44
CA GLU A 138 -14.20 -20.56 14.39
C GLU A 138 -12.90 -20.69 15.20
N ASP A 139 -12.25 -21.87 15.20
CA ASP A 139 -11.17 -22.17 16.15
C ASP A 139 -9.78 -21.69 15.67
N ASP A 140 -9.59 -21.46 14.38
CA ASP A 140 -8.31 -21.03 13.80
C ASP A 140 -8.28 -19.50 13.62
N VAL A 141 -7.40 -18.83 14.35
CA VAL A 141 -7.07 -17.41 14.12
C VAL A 141 -6.11 -17.30 12.95
N ALA A 142 -6.41 -16.43 11.97
CA ALA A 142 -5.58 -16.20 10.80
C ALA A 142 -5.18 -17.49 10.05
N PRO A 143 -6.16 -18.35 9.67
CA PRO A 143 -5.93 -19.71 9.17
C PRO A 143 -5.07 -19.78 7.90
N PHE A 144 -5.01 -18.69 7.13
CA PHE A 144 -4.26 -18.61 5.88
C PHE A 144 -2.98 -17.76 5.99
N SER A 145 -2.62 -17.31 7.18
CA SER A 145 -1.48 -16.43 7.41
C SER A 145 -0.28 -17.15 8.02
N TYR A 146 0.91 -16.70 7.68
CA TYR A 146 2.13 -17.19 8.30
C TYR A 146 2.35 -16.50 9.64
N HIS A 147 2.57 -17.28 10.71
CA HIS A 147 2.74 -16.77 12.07
C HIS A 147 3.89 -15.75 12.21
N GLY A 148 4.89 -15.82 11.32
CA GLY A 148 6.01 -14.89 11.28
C GLY A 148 5.75 -13.61 10.50
N HIS A 149 4.53 -13.31 10.06
CA HIS A 149 4.19 -12.08 9.34
C HIS A 149 3.35 -11.13 10.21
N PRO A 150 3.32 -9.82 9.90
CA PRO A 150 2.63 -8.80 10.71
C PRO A 150 1.12 -8.77 10.42
N VAL A 151 0.48 -9.92 10.59
CA VAL A 151 -0.98 -10.09 10.57
C VAL A 151 -1.54 -9.96 11.98
N ARG A 152 -2.82 -9.62 12.10
CA ARG A 152 -3.50 -9.68 13.40
C ARG A 152 -3.60 -11.12 13.89
N LYS A 153 -3.45 -11.29 15.21
CA LYS A 153 -3.41 -12.60 15.89
C LYS A 153 -4.38 -12.72 17.06
N ASP A 154 -5.18 -11.68 17.32
CA ASP A 154 -6.14 -11.66 18.42
C ASP A 154 -7.53 -12.21 18.05
N GLY A 155 -7.73 -12.64 16.80
CA GLY A 155 -8.98 -13.20 16.31
C GLY A 155 -10.13 -12.20 16.14
N THR A 156 -9.91 -10.90 16.40
CA THR A 156 -10.98 -9.91 16.29
C THR A 156 -11.25 -9.47 14.85
N LEU A 157 -10.21 -9.47 14.00
CA LEU A 157 -10.29 -9.24 12.56
C LEU A 157 -9.24 -10.09 11.86
N GLU A 158 -9.54 -10.43 10.61
CA GLU A 158 -8.64 -11.17 9.74
C GLU A 158 -7.92 -10.24 8.76
N THR A 159 -6.59 -10.35 8.68
CA THR A 159 -5.77 -9.50 7.81
C THR A 159 -5.71 -10.09 6.40
N LEU A 160 -6.32 -9.40 5.43
CA LEU A 160 -6.20 -9.76 4.01
C LEU A 160 -4.79 -9.46 3.51
N ALA A 161 -4.29 -8.25 3.79
CA ALA A 161 -3.01 -7.76 3.29
C ALA A 161 -2.40 -6.74 4.26
N TRP A 162 -1.11 -6.43 4.09
CA TRP A 162 -0.44 -5.38 4.85
C TRP A 162 0.58 -4.65 3.98
N ALA A 163 0.93 -3.43 4.42
CA ALA A 163 2.05 -2.66 3.92
C ALA A 163 3.03 -2.36 5.07
N ARG A 164 4.33 -2.55 4.84
CA ARG A 164 5.40 -2.08 5.74
C ARG A 164 5.93 -0.75 5.22
N ILE A 165 5.94 0.25 6.10
CA ILE A 165 6.26 1.63 5.78
C ILE A 165 7.36 2.10 6.72
N ASP A 166 8.57 2.34 6.18
CA ASP A 166 9.60 3.11 6.89
C ASP A 166 9.41 4.59 6.53
N LEU A 167 9.53 5.48 7.51
CA LEU A 167 9.32 6.90 7.27
C LEU A 167 10.21 7.76 8.15
N ASP A 168 10.27 9.03 7.78
CA ASP A 168 10.97 10.06 8.51
C ASP A 168 10.25 11.40 8.32
N PHE A 169 9.73 11.95 9.42
CA PHE A 169 9.05 13.25 9.40
C PHE A 169 10.02 14.40 9.12
N ALA A 170 11.30 14.28 9.48
CA ALA A 170 12.28 15.35 9.29
C ALA A 170 12.55 15.60 7.79
N SER A 171 12.74 14.54 7.00
CA SER A 171 12.86 14.63 5.54
C SER A 171 11.51 14.66 4.82
N ASN A 172 10.39 14.50 5.54
CA ASN A 172 9.04 14.42 4.99
C ASN A 172 8.90 13.31 3.94
N GLN A 173 9.50 12.16 4.23
CA GLN A 173 9.60 11.02 3.31
C GLN A 173 9.07 9.73 3.93
N ALA A 174 8.47 8.89 3.09
CA ALA A 174 8.11 7.52 3.41
C ALA A 174 8.59 6.59 2.31
N LEU A 175 8.97 5.37 2.68
CA LEU A 175 9.27 4.26 1.80
C LEU A 175 8.29 3.13 2.11
N ILE A 176 7.49 2.76 1.12
CA ILE A 176 6.76 1.51 1.15
C ILE A 176 7.77 0.40 0.86
N GLU A 177 8.21 -0.27 1.92
CA GLU A 177 9.23 -1.32 1.86
C GLU A 177 8.67 -2.60 1.23
N GLU A 178 7.39 -2.87 1.49
CA GLU A 178 6.72 -4.10 1.13
C GLU A 178 5.20 -3.95 1.19
N ILE A 179 4.51 -4.61 0.26
CA ILE A 179 3.12 -5.01 0.44
C ILE A 179 3.00 -6.51 0.20
N GLN A 180 2.18 -7.21 0.97
CA GLN A 180 1.95 -8.65 0.82
C GLN A 180 0.54 -9.04 1.26
N SER A 181 0.14 -10.25 0.82
CA SER A 181 -1.08 -10.93 1.27
C SER A 181 -0.77 -12.41 1.40
N ASP A 182 -0.61 -12.87 2.65
CA ASP A 182 -0.59 -14.31 2.90
C ASP A 182 -1.93 -14.93 2.58
N TRP A 183 -3.02 -14.23 2.88
CA TRP A 183 -4.37 -14.77 2.74
C TRP A 183 -4.67 -15.25 1.33
N VAL A 184 -4.37 -14.42 0.33
CA VAL A 184 -4.58 -14.75 -1.10
C VAL A 184 -3.66 -15.88 -1.55
N LYS A 185 -2.47 -16.01 -0.95
CA LYS A 185 -1.54 -17.12 -1.24
C LYS A 185 -1.99 -18.42 -0.55
N GLY A 186 -2.36 -18.36 0.73
CA GLY A 186 -2.63 -19.48 1.60
C GLY A 186 -3.96 -20.19 1.28
N VAL A 187 -4.96 -19.46 0.79
CA VAL A 187 -6.25 -20.07 0.37
C VAL A 187 -6.12 -21.06 -0.79
N GLY A 188 -5.05 -20.94 -1.57
CA GLY A 188 -4.74 -21.81 -2.71
C GLY A 188 -3.98 -23.08 -2.33
N ASP A 189 -3.54 -23.22 -1.08
CA ASP A 189 -2.80 -24.38 -0.60
C ASP A 189 -3.72 -25.62 -0.52
N SER A 190 -3.32 -26.70 -1.21
CA SER A 190 -4.09 -27.94 -1.24
C SER A 190 -4.22 -28.61 0.12
N TYR A 191 -3.28 -28.36 1.05
CA TYR A 191 -3.39 -28.84 2.42
C TYR A 191 -4.62 -28.27 3.13
N LYS A 192 -5.06 -27.06 2.75
CA LYS A 192 -6.29 -26.47 3.31
C LYS A 192 -7.55 -27.19 2.85
N ASN A 193 -7.55 -27.80 1.66
CA ASN A 193 -8.66 -28.66 1.22
C ASN A 193 -8.77 -29.91 2.10
N TYR A 194 -7.62 -30.48 2.52
CA TYR A 194 -7.62 -31.61 3.45
C TYR A 194 -8.14 -31.21 4.83
N LEU A 195 -7.71 -30.05 5.35
CA LEU A 195 -8.11 -29.58 6.68
C LEU A 195 -9.59 -29.20 6.77
N TYR A 196 -10.10 -28.44 5.80
CA TYR A 196 -11.44 -27.84 5.89
C TYR A 196 -12.48 -28.50 4.98
N GLY A 197 -12.07 -29.40 4.10
CA GLY A 197 -12.91 -30.05 3.10
C GLY A 197 -12.90 -29.30 1.76
N GLU A 198 -12.79 -30.05 0.66
CA GLU A 198 -12.65 -29.50 -0.69
C GLU A 198 -13.83 -28.63 -1.12
N ASP A 199 -15.06 -29.11 -0.92
CA ASP A 199 -16.29 -28.39 -1.30
C ASP A 199 -16.41 -27.05 -0.56
N LYS A 200 -16.11 -27.04 0.74
CA LYS A 200 -16.16 -25.82 1.56
C LYS A 200 -15.09 -24.83 1.13
N MET A 201 -13.87 -25.31 0.87
CA MET A 201 -12.79 -24.47 0.38
C MET A 201 -13.05 -23.92 -1.02
N GLN A 202 -13.72 -24.68 -1.89
CA GLN A 202 -14.16 -24.18 -3.19
C GLN A 202 -15.17 -23.05 -3.02
N GLN A 203 -16.19 -23.22 -2.19
CA GLN A 203 -17.17 -22.15 -1.89
C GLN A 203 -16.49 -20.93 -1.28
N TYR A 204 -15.54 -21.13 -0.37
CA TYR A 204 -14.82 -20.04 0.27
C TYR A 204 -13.96 -19.25 -0.73
N ARG A 205 -13.32 -19.92 -1.69
CA ARG A 205 -12.59 -19.27 -2.79
C ARG A 205 -13.50 -18.40 -3.65
N GLU A 206 -14.76 -18.78 -3.85
CA GLU A 206 -15.75 -17.93 -4.54
C GLU A 206 -16.06 -16.64 -3.76
N VAL A 207 -16.23 -16.75 -2.43
CA VAL A 207 -16.44 -15.59 -1.54
C VAL A 207 -15.23 -14.66 -1.55
N LEU A 208 -14.01 -15.22 -1.52
CA LEU A 208 -12.78 -14.45 -1.49
C LEU A 208 -12.43 -13.82 -2.85
N ARG A 209 -12.90 -14.39 -3.96
CA ARG A 209 -12.57 -13.94 -5.33
C ARG A 209 -12.64 -12.42 -5.54
N PRO A 210 -13.70 -11.68 -5.16
CA PRO A 210 -13.73 -10.23 -5.32
C PRO A 210 -12.59 -9.52 -4.58
N TYR A 211 -12.24 -9.96 -3.37
CA TYR A 211 -11.13 -9.43 -2.58
C TYR A 211 -9.77 -9.77 -3.22
N ALA A 212 -9.56 -11.03 -3.60
CA ALA A 212 -8.34 -11.51 -4.24
C ALA A 212 -8.05 -10.81 -5.58
N LYS A 213 -9.08 -10.30 -6.26
CA LYS A 213 -8.91 -9.55 -7.52
C LYS A 213 -8.31 -8.16 -7.33
N VAL A 214 -8.46 -7.55 -6.16
CA VAL A 214 -8.15 -6.13 -5.95
C VAL A 214 -7.28 -5.85 -4.72
N TRP A 215 -6.85 -6.87 -3.98
CA TRP A 215 -6.16 -6.69 -2.71
C TRP A 215 -4.91 -5.80 -2.80
N ASP A 216 -4.15 -5.92 -3.89
CA ASP A 216 -2.88 -5.23 -4.11
C ASP A 216 -3.11 -3.75 -4.39
N GLU A 217 -4.08 -3.43 -5.24
CA GLU A 217 -4.54 -2.07 -5.48
C GLU A 217 -5.15 -1.46 -4.23
N ALA A 218 -6.02 -2.19 -3.53
CA ALA A 218 -6.69 -1.72 -2.32
C ALA A 218 -5.66 -1.40 -1.23
N MET A 219 -4.68 -2.29 -1.01
CA MET A 219 -3.62 -2.12 -0.03
C MET A 219 -2.72 -0.93 -0.37
N LEU A 220 -2.25 -0.80 -1.62
CA LEU A 220 -1.42 0.34 -2.01
C LEU A 220 -2.20 1.66 -1.95
N THR A 221 -3.48 1.66 -2.32
CA THR A 221 -4.35 2.85 -2.18
C THR A 221 -4.50 3.25 -0.71
N ALA A 222 -4.78 2.28 0.17
CA ALA A 222 -4.88 2.52 1.60
C ALA A 222 -3.58 3.08 2.18
N ALA A 223 -2.43 2.49 1.81
CA ALA A 223 -1.11 2.96 2.23
C ALA A 223 -0.84 4.40 1.78
N LEU A 224 -1.13 4.74 0.52
CA LEU A 224 -0.94 6.09 0.00
C LEU A 224 -1.85 7.12 0.67
N CYS A 225 -3.14 6.80 0.83
CA CYS A 225 -4.08 7.66 1.55
C CYS A 225 -3.60 7.90 2.99
N PHE A 226 -3.18 6.84 3.67
CA PHE A 226 -2.67 6.92 5.04
C PHE A 226 -1.41 7.80 5.13
N ILE A 227 -0.40 7.52 4.30
CA ILE A 227 0.86 8.29 4.27
C ILE A 227 0.60 9.77 3.97
N ARG A 228 -0.24 10.08 2.98
CA ARG A 228 -0.46 11.46 2.50
C ARG A 228 -1.36 12.28 3.41
N ARG A 229 -2.44 11.68 3.91
CA ARG A 229 -3.57 12.41 4.52
C ARG A 229 -3.57 12.31 6.03
N GLU A 230 -3.25 11.13 6.55
CA GLU A 230 -3.21 10.91 7.99
C GLU A 230 -1.84 11.31 8.57
N LEU A 231 -0.74 10.93 7.89
CA LEU A 231 0.61 11.26 8.33
C LEU A 231 1.14 12.59 7.76
N GLY A 232 0.49 13.14 6.73
CA GLY A 232 0.91 14.40 6.10
C GLY A 232 2.23 14.31 5.32
N ILE A 233 2.69 13.10 4.97
CA ILE A 233 3.98 12.89 4.34
C ILE A 233 3.92 13.16 2.83
N ARG A 234 4.83 14.01 2.34
CA ARG A 234 4.84 14.46 0.93
C ARG A 234 5.62 13.55 0.00
N ASP A 235 6.77 13.03 0.36
CA ASP A 235 7.62 12.32 -0.60
C ASP A 235 7.49 10.82 -0.36
N VAL A 236 6.87 10.11 -1.31
CA VAL A 236 6.58 8.67 -1.17
C VAL A 236 7.42 7.88 -2.16
N PHE A 237 8.26 7.02 -1.61
CA PHE A 237 9.07 6.06 -2.33
C PHE A 237 8.47 4.65 -2.23
N TYR A 238 8.81 3.81 -3.18
CA TYR A 238 8.46 2.39 -3.22
C TYR A 238 9.68 1.61 -3.73
N HIS A 239 9.94 0.44 -3.17
CA HIS A 239 11.11 -0.35 -3.58
C HIS A 239 11.01 -0.88 -5.02
N SER A 240 12.14 -0.88 -5.73
CA SER A 240 12.29 -1.80 -6.86
C SER A 240 12.53 -3.23 -6.36
N TYR A 241 12.22 -4.20 -7.22
CA TYR A 241 12.39 -5.62 -6.91
C TYR A 241 13.82 -5.96 -6.46
N ASP A 242 14.81 -5.56 -7.26
CA ASP A 242 16.21 -5.93 -7.02
C ASP A 242 16.80 -5.17 -5.82
N THR A 243 16.49 -3.88 -5.68
CA THR A 243 17.03 -3.07 -4.58
C THR A 243 16.46 -3.50 -3.25
N GLY A 244 15.16 -3.78 -3.18
CA GLY A 244 14.51 -4.29 -1.97
C GLY A 244 15.09 -5.64 -1.55
N ASN A 245 15.24 -6.59 -2.48
CA ASN A 245 15.81 -7.90 -2.16
C ASN A 245 17.26 -7.81 -1.62
N ARG A 246 18.07 -6.90 -2.17
CA ARG A 246 19.46 -6.67 -1.75
C ARG A 246 19.54 -6.03 -0.38
N LEU A 247 18.83 -4.93 -0.17
CA LEU A 247 18.89 -4.18 1.09
C LEU A 247 18.34 -4.99 2.26
N LYS A 248 17.26 -5.76 2.02
CA LYS A 248 16.63 -6.63 3.02
C LYS A 248 17.34 -7.98 3.21
N GLY A 249 18.39 -8.26 2.44
CA GLY A 249 19.16 -9.51 2.55
C GLY A 249 18.43 -10.77 2.06
N ILE A 250 17.28 -10.62 1.39
CA ILE A 250 16.44 -11.72 0.87
C ILE A 250 17.21 -12.57 -0.15
N GLU A 251 18.22 -11.99 -0.82
CA GLU A 251 19.06 -12.71 -1.78
C GLU A 251 19.75 -13.96 -1.22
N ARG A 252 20.02 -13.96 0.08
CA ARG A 252 20.64 -15.09 0.78
C ARG A 252 19.70 -16.29 0.92
N TYR A 253 18.41 -16.05 0.83
CA TYR A 253 17.34 -17.02 1.11
C TYR A 253 16.50 -17.32 -0.12
N TYR A 254 17.03 -17.13 -1.33
CA TYR A 254 16.27 -17.34 -2.57
C TYR A 254 15.65 -18.73 -2.72
N HIS A 255 16.18 -19.76 -2.06
CA HIS A 255 15.57 -21.08 -2.01
C HIS A 255 14.24 -21.12 -1.22
N LEU A 256 13.99 -20.17 -0.32
CA LEU A 256 12.75 -19.98 0.43
C LEU A 256 11.71 -19.14 -0.34
N GLY A 257 12.05 -18.69 -1.54
CA GLY A 257 11.18 -17.91 -2.41
C GLY A 257 11.45 -16.41 -2.37
N LYS A 258 11.11 -15.74 -3.47
CA LYS A 258 11.18 -14.29 -3.61
C LYS A 258 9.78 -13.69 -3.54
N PRO A 259 9.65 -12.39 -3.19
CA PRO A 259 8.35 -11.74 -3.30
C PRO A 259 7.84 -11.79 -4.75
N PRO A 260 6.50 -11.75 -4.97
CA PRO A 260 5.94 -11.69 -6.31
C PRO A 260 6.45 -10.47 -7.09
N ARG A 261 7.10 -10.70 -8.24
CA ARG A 261 7.78 -9.64 -8.99
C ARG A 261 6.86 -8.50 -9.41
N TYR A 262 5.61 -8.80 -9.79
CA TYR A 262 4.65 -7.81 -10.28
C TYR A 262 4.35 -6.70 -9.25
N LEU A 263 4.39 -7.00 -7.95
CA LEU A 263 4.20 -6.04 -6.86
C LEU A 263 5.30 -4.96 -6.82
N TYR A 264 6.43 -5.22 -7.45
CA TYR A 264 7.61 -4.35 -7.47
C TYR A 264 7.96 -3.89 -8.89
N THR A 265 7.14 -4.21 -9.89
CA THR A 265 7.35 -3.79 -11.28
C THR A 265 6.10 -3.17 -11.89
N GLU A 266 4.97 -3.87 -11.85
CA GLU A 266 3.76 -3.45 -12.54
C GLU A 266 2.84 -2.64 -11.64
N LEU A 267 2.70 -3.02 -10.36
CA LEU A 267 1.85 -2.29 -9.43
C LEU A 267 2.33 -0.83 -9.20
N PRO A 268 3.62 -0.53 -8.94
CA PRO A 268 4.06 0.85 -8.79
C PRO A 268 3.83 1.67 -10.06
N LYS A 269 4.07 1.08 -11.25
CA LYS A 269 3.78 1.71 -12.53
C LYS A 269 2.29 2.01 -12.66
N LYS A 270 1.40 1.07 -12.30
CA LYS A 270 -0.05 1.28 -12.33
C LYS A 270 -0.46 2.51 -11.52
N PHE A 271 0.18 2.73 -10.37
CA PHE A 271 0.00 3.89 -9.49
C PHE A 271 0.80 5.14 -9.88
N CYS A 272 1.30 5.21 -11.13
CA CYS A 272 2.04 6.34 -11.67
C CYS A 272 3.38 6.65 -10.98
N PHE A 273 3.92 5.74 -10.16
CA PHE A 273 5.29 5.90 -9.69
C PHE A 273 6.28 5.92 -10.86
N VAL A 274 7.33 6.72 -10.71
CA VAL A 274 8.38 6.89 -11.70
C VAL A 274 9.68 6.29 -11.17
N PRO A 275 10.42 5.49 -11.97
CA PRO A 275 11.75 5.02 -11.59
C PRO A 275 12.69 6.16 -11.19
N THR A 276 13.48 5.96 -10.14
CA THR A 276 14.52 6.89 -9.71
C THR A 276 15.73 6.14 -9.12
N SER A 277 16.92 6.72 -9.28
CA SER A 277 18.13 6.30 -8.56
C SER A 277 18.35 7.11 -7.26
N GLU A 278 17.52 8.13 -7.02
CA GLU A 278 17.47 8.87 -5.77
C GLU A 278 16.95 7.95 -4.65
N ALA A 279 17.76 7.77 -3.62
CA ALA A 279 17.36 7.04 -2.42
C ALA A 279 16.66 8.00 -1.44
N PRO A 280 15.70 7.50 -0.63
CA PRO A 280 15.19 8.25 0.52
C PRO A 280 16.33 8.75 1.41
N ASP A 281 16.22 9.98 1.90
CA ASP A 281 17.23 10.68 2.68
C ASP A 281 17.59 9.91 3.95
N PHE A 282 16.58 9.38 4.64
CA PHE A 282 16.76 8.60 5.87
C PHE A 282 17.46 7.24 5.65
N LEU A 283 17.59 6.78 4.40
CA LEU A 283 18.38 5.60 4.06
C LEU A 283 19.83 5.92 3.70
N LYS A 284 20.19 7.20 3.42
CA LYS A 284 21.56 7.59 3.06
C LYS A 284 22.63 7.11 4.05
N PRO A 285 22.41 7.04 5.37
CA PRO A 285 23.40 6.50 6.30
C PRO A 285 23.68 4.99 6.15
N VAL A 286 22.87 4.23 5.39
CA VAL A 286 23.03 2.79 5.22
C VAL A 286 24.26 2.49 4.34
N ARG A 287 25.33 1.96 4.93
CA ARG A 287 26.59 1.69 4.21
C ARG A 287 26.43 0.84 2.95
N TYR A 288 25.58 -0.19 2.99
CA TYR A 288 25.36 -1.09 1.85
C TYR A 288 24.63 -0.40 0.69
N LEU A 289 23.78 0.60 0.98
CA LEU A 289 23.15 1.43 -0.04
C LEU A 289 24.19 2.15 -0.90
N HIS A 290 25.22 2.75 -0.28
CA HIS A 290 26.29 3.42 -1.03
C HIS A 290 27.06 2.46 -1.96
N TYR A 291 27.24 1.20 -1.56
CA TYR A 291 27.78 0.19 -2.45
C TYR A 291 26.86 -0.01 -3.66
N LEU A 292 25.56 -0.23 -3.44
CA LEU A 292 24.62 -0.41 -4.54
C LEU A 292 24.56 0.80 -5.47
N GLN A 293 24.55 2.03 -4.94
CA GLN A 293 24.50 3.26 -5.73
C GLN A 293 25.75 3.44 -6.60
N ARG A 294 26.95 3.25 -6.03
CA ARG A 294 28.23 3.35 -6.79
C ARG A 294 28.32 2.37 -7.94
N HIS A 295 27.63 1.23 -7.85
CA HIS A 295 27.60 0.22 -8.90
C HIS A 295 26.37 0.29 -9.81
N GLY A 296 25.52 1.33 -9.70
CA GLY A 296 24.32 1.47 -10.52
C GLY A 296 23.27 0.37 -10.26
N LYS A 297 23.29 -0.24 -9.06
CA LYS A 297 22.42 -1.37 -8.67
C LYS A 297 21.29 -0.98 -7.73
N ALA A 298 21.13 0.31 -7.46
CA ALA A 298 20.14 0.86 -6.55
C ALA A 298 19.11 1.69 -7.32
N GLN A 299 17.85 1.31 -7.19
CA GLN A 299 16.72 1.91 -7.88
C GLN A 299 15.47 1.83 -6.99
N TRP A 300 14.68 2.88 -7.01
CA TRP A 300 13.38 2.98 -6.39
C TRP A 300 12.36 3.46 -7.40
N PHE A 301 11.14 3.57 -6.92
CA PHE A 301 10.03 4.26 -7.54
C PHE A 301 9.69 5.45 -6.64
N LYS A 302 9.49 6.63 -7.21
CA LYS A 302 9.03 7.82 -6.49
C LYS A 302 7.68 8.24 -7.04
N LEU A 303 6.72 8.51 -6.16
CA LEU A 303 5.40 8.98 -6.56
C LEU A 303 5.51 10.47 -6.95
N PRO A 304 5.10 10.86 -8.17
CA PRO A 304 5.21 12.25 -8.59
C PRO A 304 4.33 13.17 -7.74
N THR A 305 4.90 14.30 -7.34
CA THR A 305 4.22 15.40 -6.65
C THR A 305 4.17 16.64 -7.54
N GLN A 306 3.26 17.57 -7.30
CA GLN A 306 3.43 18.90 -7.86
C GLN A 306 4.69 19.53 -7.28
N GLU A 307 5.56 20.07 -8.12
CA GLU A 307 6.59 20.99 -7.67
C GLU A 307 5.89 22.20 -7.05
N GLN A 308 6.29 22.62 -5.85
CA GLN A 308 5.88 23.92 -5.36
C GLN A 308 6.41 24.94 -6.35
N SER A 309 5.51 25.62 -7.07
CA SER A 309 5.82 26.93 -7.61
C SER A 309 6.04 27.83 -6.40
N HIS A 310 7.26 27.83 -5.84
CA HIS A 310 7.66 28.89 -4.94
C HIS A 310 7.38 30.20 -5.68
N GLY A 311 6.45 30.96 -5.10
CA GLY A 311 5.72 31.99 -5.80
C GLY A 311 6.64 32.88 -6.62
N LYS A 312 6.23 33.12 -7.88
CA LYS A 312 6.42 34.48 -8.40
C LYS A 312 5.85 35.39 -7.32
N LYS A 313 6.73 36.10 -6.60
CA LYS A 313 6.33 37.24 -5.77
C LYS A 313 5.36 38.03 -6.64
N ALA A 314 4.12 38.16 -6.18
CA ALA A 314 3.25 39.19 -6.71
C ALA A 314 4.03 40.49 -6.50
N ALA A 315 4.46 41.09 -7.62
CA ALA A 315 4.89 42.47 -7.60
C ALA A 315 3.64 43.27 -7.21
N ALA A 316 3.66 43.80 -6.01
CA ALA A 316 2.86 44.93 -5.58
C ALA A 316 3.84 45.96 -5.02
#